data_AF-A0A972RM38-F1
#
_entry.id   AF-A0A972RM38-F1
#
_cell.length_a   1.000
_cell.length_b   1.000
_cell.length_c   1.000
_cell.angle_alpha   90.00
_cell.angle_beta   90.00
_cell.angle_gamma   90.00
#
_symmetry.space_group_name_H-M   'P 1'
#
loop_
_entity.id
_entity.type
_entity.pdbx_description
1 polymer ?
#
loop_
_entity_poly.entity_id
_entity_poly.type
_entity_poly.pdbx_seq_one_letter_code
_entity_poly.pdbx_strand_id
1 'polypeptide(L)'
;EGACLDQKQAVIYNGPWSMVMDDDGHTLYRGERMAVCGKTFEIYTHEPYASQITPVPPAEAVSPDDAIEFDCHKNAVRDARETKGQDYAATQLPGSDCCGGEGCC
;
A
#
# COMPACT_ATOMS: atom_id res chain seq x y z
N GLU A 1 20.60 10.83 6.59
CA GLU A 1 19.31 10.38 6.01
C GLU A 1 19.44 10.32 4.49
N GLY A 2 18.70 9.43 3.81
CA GLY A 2 18.65 9.35 2.35
C GLY A 2 17.41 10.05 1.80
N ALA A 3 17.40 10.39 0.50
CA ALA A 3 16.26 11.03 -0.15
C ALA A 3 15.00 10.15 -0.06
N CYS A 4 13.87 10.73 0.37
CA CYS A 4 12.57 10.07 0.31
C CYS A 4 12.06 10.13 -1.12
N LEU A 5 12.13 9.01 -1.83
CA LEU A 5 11.72 8.90 -3.23
C LEU A 5 10.36 8.19 -3.33
N ASP A 6 9.44 8.76 -4.10
CA ASP A 6 8.11 8.18 -4.35
C ASP A 6 8.20 7.13 -5.46
N GLN A 7 8.25 5.86 -5.06
CA GLN A 7 8.19 4.71 -5.97
C GLN A 7 6.76 4.20 -6.19
N LYS A 8 5.75 5.02 -5.86
CA LYS A 8 4.31 4.66 -5.93
C LYS A 8 3.97 3.42 -5.11
N GLN A 9 4.70 3.21 -4.02
CA GLN A 9 4.48 2.11 -3.09
C GLN A 9 3.52 2.52 -1.98
N ALA A 10 2.86 1.51 -1.40
CA ALA A 10 2.03 1.66 -0.24
C ALA A 10 2.13 0.46 0.70
N VAL A 11 1.76 0.65 1.96
CA VAL A 11 1.64 -0.41 2.96
C VAL A 11 0.25 -0.38 3.57
N ILE A 12 -0.24 -1.53 4.01
CA ILE A 12 -1.47 -1.63 4.80
C ILE A 12 -1.11 -2.20 6.16
N TYR A 13 -1.48 -1.50 7.22
CA TYR A 13 -1.29 -1.97 8.59
C TYR A 13 -2.45 -2.90 9.01
N ASN A 14 -2.11 -4.10 9.47
CA ASN A 14 -3.03 -5.17 9.86
C ASN A 14 -3.10 -5.41 11.39
N GLY A 15 -2.24 -4.74 12.16
CA GLY A 15 -2.09 -5.02 13.59
C GLY A 15 -3.33 -4.70 14.43
N PRO A 16 -3.29 -4.99 15.74
CA PRO A 16 -4.47 -4.93 16.61
C PRO A 16 -4.96 -3.50 16.88
N TRP A 17 -4.08 -2.51 16.76
CA TRP A 17 -4.36 -1.10 17.05
C TRP A 17 -5.10 -0.41 15.91
N SER A 18 -5.87 0.64 16.22
CA SER A 18 -6.55 1.44 15.19
C SER A 18 -5.58 2.22 14.30
N MET A 19 -4.48 2.69 14.90
CA MET A 19 -3.36 3.33 14.21
C MET A 19 -2.08 3.15 15.03
N VAL A 20 -0.94 3.21 14.34
CA VAL A 20 0.40 3.28 14.95
C VAL A 20 1.15 4.46 14.36
N MET A 21 2.08 5.02 15.13
CA MET A 21 2.98 6.07 14.66
C MET A 21 4.40 5.59 14.90
N ASP A 22 5.27 5.73 13.90
CA ASP A 22 6.69 5.41 14.05
C ASP A 22 7.49 6.57 14.66
N ASP A 23 8.78 6.34 14.87
CA ASP A 23 9.70 7.32 15.46
C ASP A 23 9.94 8.55 14.56
N ASP A 24 9.68 8.42 13.26
CA ASP A 24 9.81 9.49 12.26
C ASP A 24 8.49 10.30 12.10
N GLY A 25 7.43 9.91 12.82
CA GLY A 25 6.12 10.57 12.81
C GLY A 25 5.16 10.08 11.72
N HIS A 26 5.49 9.01 10.98
CA HIS A 26 4.58 8.41 10.01
C HIS A 26 3.45 7.70 10.74
N THR A 27 2.21 8.06 10.42
CA THR A 27 1.04 7.38 10.98
C THR A 27 0.51 6.33 10.02
N LEU A 28 0.38 5.09 10.49
CA LEU A 28 -0.29 4.02 9.77
C LEU A 28 -1.68 3.77 10.35
N TYR A 29 -2.72 4.03 9.57
CA TYR A 29 -4.10 3.68 9.92
C TYR A 29 -4.38 2.24 9.52
N ARG A 30 -5.03 1.48 10.42
CA ARG A 30 -5.32 0.07 10.18
C ARG A 30 -6.28 -0.11 9.00
N GLY A 31 -5.92 -0.97 8.06
CA GLY A 31 -6.72 -1.28 6.88
C GLY A 31 -6.65 -0.26 5.76
N GLU A 32 -5.98 0.88 5.97
CA GLU A 32 -5.81 1.91 4.95
C GLU A 32 -4.53 1.68 4.14
N ARG A 33 -4.56 2.05 2.85
CA ARG A 33 -3.38 2.02 1.97
C ARG A 33 -2.54 3.27 2.22
N MET A 34 -1.55 3.18 3.10
CA MET A 34 -0.71 4.31 3.43
C MET A 34 0.41 4.46 2.40
N ALA A 35 0.52 5.64 1.79
CA ALA A 35 1.61 5.97 0.90
C ALA A 35 2.93 6.05 1.66
N VAL A 36 3.97 5.38 1.17
CA VAL A 36 5.31 5.40 1.76
C VAL A 36 6.38 5.58 0.69
N CYS A 37 7.52 6.13 1.07
CA CYS A 37 8.70 6.16 0.22
C CYS A 37 9.36 4.78 0.15
N GLY A 38 10.26 4.58 -0.83
CA GLY A 38 10.92 3.29 -1.04
C GLY A 38 11.67 2.75 0.18
N LYS A 39 12.35 3.63 0.91
CA LYS A 39 13.07 3.26 2.14
C LYS A 39 12.10 2.74 3.22
N THR A 40 11.02 3.47 3.48
CA THR A 40 10.02 3.09 4.50
C THR A 40 9.28 1.83 4.10
N PHE A 41 9.00 1.65 2.79
CA PHE A 41 8.45 0.41 2.27
C PHE A 41 9.35 -0.80 2.58
N GLU A 42 10.65 -0.69 2.30
CA GLU A 42 11.62 -1.74 2.62
C GLU A 42 11.67 -2.04 4.11
N ILE A 43 11.70 -1.02 4.98
CA ILE A 43 11.70 -1.21 6.43
C ILE A 43 10.45 -1.95 6.91
N TYR A 44 9.26 -1.49 6.52
CA TYR A 44 8.01 -2.08 6.99
C TYR A 44 7.72 -3.48 6.43
N THR A 45 8.39 -3.86 5.34
CA THR A 45 8.28 -5.20 4.75
C THR A 45 9.27 -6.21 5.33
N HIS A 46 10.14 -5.79 6.25
CA HIS A 46 11.05 -6.65 7.00
C HIS A 46 10.65 -6.78 8.47
N GLU A 47 11.17 -7.80 9.14
CA GLU A 47 11.00 -7.97 10.59
C GLU A 47 11.60 -6.76 11.34
N PRO A 48 10.98 -6.31 12.44
CA PRO A 48 9.85 -6.93 13.16
C PRO A 48 8.45 -6.55 12.62
N TYR A 49 8.37 -5.72 11.58
CA TYR A 49 7.13 -5.09 11.13
C TYR A 49 6.33 -5.96 10.15
N ALA A 50 7.02 -6.78 9.37
CA ALA A 50 6.45 -7.61 8.30
C ALA A 50 5.21 -8.41 8.72
N SER A 51 5.21 -8.95 9.95
CA SER A 51 4.07 -9.72 10.50
C SER A 51 2.75 -8.93 10.60
N GLN A 52 2.82 -7.60 10.65
CA GLN A 52 1.66 -6.71 10.81
C GLN A 52 1.42 -5.83 9.58
N ILE A 53 2.15 -6.03 8.50
CA ILE A 53 2.11 -5.17 7.31
C ILE A 53 1.82 -6.02 6.06
N THR A 54 0.87 -5.56 5.24
CA THR A 54 0.71 -6.06 3.87
C THR A 54 1.38 -5.08 2.90
N PRO A 55 2.42 -5.50 2.17
CA PRO A 55 3.00 -4.68 1.11
C PRO A 55 2.04 -4.49 -0.06
N VAL A 56 1.98 -3.27 -0.59
CA VAL A 56 1.30 -2.94 -1.84
C VAL A 56 2.33 -2.35 -2.81
N PRO A 57 3.02 -3.20 -3.61
CA PRO A 57 3.92 -2.72 -4.65
C PRO A 57 3.14 -2.07 -5.80
N PRO A 58 3.75 -1.14 -6.55
CA PRO A 58 3.16 -0.62 -7.78
C PRO A 58 3.07 -1.71 -8.85
N ALA A 59 2.12 -1.58 -9.77
CA ALA A 59 1.98 -2.48 -10.91
C ALA A 59 3.19 -2.40 -11.86
N GLU A 60 3.74 -1.20 -12.03
CA GLU A 60 4.98 -0.95 -12.76
C GLU A 60 6.04 -0.45 -11.78
N ALA A 61 7.18 -1.12 -11.72
CA ALA A 61 8.29 -0.72 -10.86
C ALA A 61 8.83 0.65 -11.31
N VAL A 62 8.89 1.61 -10.39
CA VAL A 62 9.46 2.94 -10.63
C VAL A 62 10.94 2.91 -10.23
N SER A 63 11.82 3.25 -11.17
CA SER A 63 13.25 3.39 -10.87
C SER A 63 13.50 4.55 -9.90
N PRO A 64 14.47 4.46 -8.97
CA PRO A 64 14.86 5.60 -8.13
C PRO A 64 15.23 6.86 -8.93
N ASP A 65 15.73 6.69 -10.16
CA ASP A 65 16.14 7.82 -11.03
C ASP A 65 14.95 8.58 -11.63
N ASP A 66 13.78 7.92 -11.74
CA ASP A 66 12.54 8.50 -12.25
C ASP A 66 11.58 8.93 -11.12
N ALA A 67 11.96 8.66 -9.87
CA ALA A 67 11.13 8.91 -8.70
C ALA A 67 11.20 10.39 -8.30
N ILE A 68 10.03 10.97 -8.02
CA ILE A 68 9.91 12.32 -7.48
C ILE A 68 10.14 12.32 -5.98
N GLU A 69 10.44 13.48 -5.40
CA GLU A 69 10.51 13.63 -3.94
C GLU A 69 9.15 13.31 -3.31
N PHE A 70 9.19 12.45 -2.28
CA PHE A 70 8.01 12.07 -1.51
C PHE A 70 7.93 12.90 -0.23
N ASP A 71 6.81 13.60 -0.06
CA ASP A 71 6.51 14.34 1.18
C ASP A 71 6.08 13.36 2.28
N CYS A 72 7.08 12.77 2.94
CA CYS A 72 6.91 11.76 3.97
C CYS A 72 6.16 12.26 5.22
N HIS A 73 6.04 13.58 5.41
CA HIS A 73 5.31 14.14 6.56
C HIS A 73 3.80 14.18 6.35
N LYS A 74 3.31 14.00 5.12
CA LYS A 74 1.88 13.91 4.86
C LYS A 74 1.42 12.46 5.04
N ASN A 75 0.59 12.22 6.05
CA ASN A 75 -0.19 10.99 6.17
C ASN A 75 -1.17 10.91 4.99
N ALA A 76 -0.72 10.33 3.89
CA ALA A 76 -1.49 10.23 2.65
C ALA A 76 -2.03 8.80 2.47
N VAL A 77 -3.35 8.70 2.28
CA VAL A 77 -3.97 7.47 1.79
C VAL A 77 -3.71 7.41 0.29
N ARG A 78 -3.01 6.38 -0.16
CA ARG A 78 -2.66 6.15 -1.56
C ARG A 78 -3.89 5.72 -2.35
N ASP A 79 -4.20 6.43 -3.42
CA ASP A 79 -5.26 6.03 -4.34
C ASP A 79 -4.87 4.74 -5.09
N ALA A 80 -5.84 3.88 -5.34
CA ALA A 80 -5.63 2.65 -6.12
C ALA A 80 -5.10 2.94 -7.54
N ARG A 81 -5.46 4.09 -8.12
CA ARG A 81 -5.02 4.50 -9.46
C ARG A 81 -3.54 4.86 -9.52
N GLU A 82 -2.97 5.31 -8.42
CA GLU A 82 -1.53 5.61 -8.37
C GLU A 82 -0.69 4.33 -8.41
N THR A 83 -1.17 3.26 -7.78
CA THR A 83 -0.48 1.96 -7.74
C THR A 83 -0.77 1.10 -8.96
N LYS A 84 -2.00 1.12 -9.51
CA LYS A 84 -2.43 0.24 -10.61
C LYS A 84 -2.46 0.89 -11.99
N GLY A 85 -2.31 2.21 -12.07
CA GLY A 85 -2.50 3.00 -13.29
C GLY A 85 -3.89 3.66 -13.35
N GLN A 86 -3.96 4.86 -13.94
CA GLN A 86 -5.17 5.69 -13.99
C GLN A 86 -6.33 5.02 -14.75
N ASP A 87 -6.01 4.19 -15.74
CA ASP A 87 -6.98 3.52 -16.62
C ASP A 87 -7.28 2.08 -16.18
N TYR A 88 -6.81 1.64 -15.01
CA TYR A 88 -7.04 0.28 -14.53
C TYR A 88 -8.48 0.09 -14.05
N ALA A 89 -9.35 -0.40 -14.93
CA ALA A 89 -10.75 -0.71 -14.67
C ALA A 89 -11.06 -2.20 -14.87
N ALA A 90 -10.24 -3.08 -14.31
CA ALA A 90 -10.48 -4.52 -14.37
C ALA A 90 -11.51 -4.94 -13.31
N THR A 91 -12.81 -4.74 -13.58
CA THR A 91 -13.89 -5.38 -12.82
C THR A 91 -14.15 -6.75 -13.44
N GLN A 92 -13.35 -7.75 -13.08
CA GLN A 92 -13.61 -9.12 -13.51
C GLN A 92 -14.61 -9.77 -12.56
N LEU A 93 -15.83 -9.99 -13.04
CA LEU A 93 -16.77 -10.89 -12.38
C LEU A 93 -16.22 -12.33 -12.49
N PRO A 94 -16.29 -13.15 -11.42
CA PRO A 94 -15.96 -14.56 -11.55
C PRO A 94 -16.86 -15.18 -12.63
N GLY A 95 -16.25 -15.90 -13.60
CA GLY A 95 -16.92 -16.44 -14.79
C GLY A 95 -17.90 -17.60 -14.53
N SER A 96 -18.25 -17.85 -13.26
CA SER A 96 -19.26 -18.82 -12.84
C SER A 96 -20.20 -18.15 -11.85
N ASP A 97 -21.51 -18.33 -12.06
CA ASP A 97 -22.56 -17.94 -11.12
C ASP A 97 -22.15 -18.27 -9.69
N CYS A 98 -21.81 -17.24 -8.90
CA CYS A 98 -21.59 -17.36 -7.47
C CYS A 98 -22.87 -17.86 -6.76
N CYS A 99 -24.01 -17.75 -7.45
CA CYS A 99 -25.33 -18.19 -7.01
C CYS A 99 -25.87 -19.28 -7.97
N GLY A 100 -25.24 -20.45 -7.99
CA GLY A 100 -25.89 -21.65 -8.53
C GLY A 100 -27.20 -21.90 -7.76
N GLY A 101 -28.30 -22.11 -8.48
CA GLY A 101 -29.68 -22.01 -7.98
C GLY A 101 -30.13 -22.92 -6.83
N GLU A 102 -29.27 -23.68 -6.17
CA GLU A 102 -29.62 -24.40 -4.94
C GLU A 102 -28.41 -24.46 -3.99
N GLY A 103 -28.45 -23.67 -2.92
CA GLY A 103 -27.67 -23.94 -1.71
C GLY A 103 -26.48 -23.02 -1.44
N CYS A 104 -26.71 -22.14 -0.46
CA CYS A 104 -25.75 -21.66 0.56
C CYS A 104 -24.79 -20.52 0.19
N CYS A 105 -25.10 -19.33 0.73
CA CYS A 105 -24.33 -18.64 1.79
C CYS A 105 -25.33 -17.88 2.68
#